data_AF-A0A3D4F9P0-F1
#
_entry.id   AF-A0A3D4F9P0-F1
#
_cell.length_a   1.000
_cell.length_b   1.000
_cell.length_c   1.000
_cell.angle_alpha   90.00
_cell.angle_beta   90.00
_cell.angle_gamma   90.00
#
_symmetry.space_group_name_H-M   'P 1'
#
loop_
_entity.id
_entity.type
_entity.pdbx_description
1 polymer ?
#
loop_
_entity_poly.entity_id
_entity_poly.type
_entity_poly.pdbx_seq_one_letter_code
_entity_poly.pdbx_strand_id
1 'polypeptide(L)'
;MDFKVEQRSMGDAGSELKLDQNKTVRATARVAALLDETPNPSLRDRPYQQKPYWHIERAREGDTREVPVELIMNGVPVAHQMIEADGKVREVTFDVPVAYSSWFAIRILPSSHTNPIFVTVDDKPIRASRRSAEWCLASVDQCWKNKERFIAKEEMEDALTAYEHARQTYRKLVEECRDDRNHEVALRSIR
;
A
#
# COMPACT_ATOMS: atom_id res chain seq x y z
N MET A 1 -14.36 -1.73 -4.30
CA MET A 1 -13.50 -2.75 -4.92
C MET A 1 -13.65 -4.03 -4.11
N ASP A 2 -13.83 -5.16 -4.77
CA ASP A 2 -13.83 -6.50 -4.16
C ASP A 2 -12.57 -7.22 -4.64
N PHE A 3 -11.63 -7.51 -3.75
CA PHE A 3 -10.26 -7.92 -4.08
C PHE A 3 -9.93 -9.30 -3.53
N LYS A 4 -9.32 -10.14 -4.37
CA LYS A 4 -8.89 -11.50 -4.04
C LYS A 4 -7.49 -11.79 -4.55
N VAL A 5 -6.79 -12.68 -3.85
CA VAL A 5 -5.57 -13.35 -4.34
C VAL A 5 -5.81 -14.85 -4.22
N GLU A 6 -5.77 -15.56 -5.33
CA GLU A 6 -6.18 -16.96 -5.43
C GLU A 6 -7.60 -17.15 -4.84
N GLN A 7 -7.76 -18.07 -3.90
CA GLN A 7 -9.01 -18.32 -3.18
C GLN A 7 -9.26 -17.34 -2.03
N ARG A 8 -8.30 -16.48 -1.66
CA ARG A 8 -8.39 -15.60 -0.49
C ARG A 8 -9.06 -14.28 -0.86
N SER A 9 -10.21 -13.98 -0.27
CA SER A 9 -10.81 -12.64 -0.31
C SER A 9 -10.24 -11.73 0.77
N MET A 10 -10.16 -10.44 0.45
CA MET A 10 -9.84 -9.38 1.42
C MET A 10 -10.95 -9.32 2.48
N GLY A 11 -10.57 -9.35 3.76
CA GLY A 11 -11.46 -9.43 4.91
C GLY A 11 -11.69 -10.86 5.45
N ASP A 12 -11.46 -11.90 4.66
CA ASP A 12 -11.68 -13.28 5.07
C ASP A 12 -10.45 -13.88 5.76
N ALA A 13 -10.64 -14.55 6.91
CA ALA A 13 -9.59 -15.19 7.72
C ALA A 13 -8.31 -14.34 7.87
N GLY A 14 -8.48 -13.11 8.35
CA GLY A 14 -7.36 -12.18 8.57
C GLY A 14 -6.74 -11.62 7.28
N SER A 15 -7.35 -11.86 6.12
CA SER A 15 -6.80 -11.54 4.80
C SER A 15 -5.45 -12.23 4.53
N GLU A 16 -5.23 -13.43 5.09
CA GLU A 16 -3.96 -14.15 4.95
C GLU A 16 -4.05 -15.33 3.99
N LEU A 17 -3.14 -15.36 3.01
CA LEU A 17 -2.92 -16.48 2.10
C LEU A 17 -1.54 -17.08 2.38
N LYS A 18 -1.50 -18.35 2.78
CA LYS A 18 -0.25 -19.10 2.98
C LYS A 18 0.16 -19.82 1.70
N LEU A 19 1.43 -19.72 1.37
CA LEU A 19 2.06 -20.44 0.26
C LEU A 19 3.23 -21.27 0.80
N ASP A 20 3.27 -22.56 0.45
CA ASP A 20 4.36 -23.43 0.89
C ASP A 20 5.69 -23.11 0.16
N GLN A 21 5.60 -22.52 -1.02
CA GLN A 21 6.76 -22.14 -1.83
C GLN A 21 6.47 -20.91 -2.71
N ASN A 22 7.53 -20.33 -3.23
CA ASN A 22 7.46 -19.25 -4.21
C ASN A 22 6.65 -19.69 -5.45
N LYS A 23 5.68 -18.89 -5.87
CA LYS A 23 4.92 -19.13 -7.10
C LYS A 23 4.35 -17.84 -7.67
N THR A 24 3.91 -17.88 -8.91
CA THR A 24 3.02 -16.86 -9.45
C THR A 24 1.63 -17.04 -8.84
N VAL A 25 1.04 -15.94 -8.37
CA VAL A 25 -0.33 -15.91 -7.86
C VAL A 25 -1.23 -15.10 -8.78
N ARG A 26 -2.49 -15.51 -8.87
CA ARG A 26 -3.53 -14.74 -9.54
C ARG A 26 -4.22 -13.80 -8.55
N ALA A 27 -4.17 -12.51 -8.82
CA ALA A 27 -4.89 -11.46 -8.11
C ALA A 27 -6.04 -10.95 -8.99
N THR A 28 -7.25 -10.88 -8.43
CA THR A 28 -8.44 -10.38 -9.16
C THR A 28 -9.17 -9.33 -8.35
N ALA A 29 -9.81 -8.39 -9.04
CA ALA A 29 -10.71 -7.47 -8.38
C ALA A 29 -11.90 -7.07 -9.23
N ARG A 30 -13.06 -6.91 -8.59
CA ARG A 30 -14.21 -6.21 -9.16
C ARG A 30 -14.17 -4.73 -8.76
N VAL A 31 -14.08 -3.87 -9.75
CA VAL A 31 -13.85 -2.43 -9.59
C VAL A 31 -14.91 -1.65 -10.37
N ALA A 32 -15.41 -0.57 -9.77
CA ALA A 32 -16.20 0.43 -10.47
C ALA A 32 -15.59 1.80 -10.17
N ALA A 33 -15.54 2.65 -11.19
CA ALA A 33 -15.06 4.01 -11.15
C ALA A 33 -16.07 4.89 -11.87
N LEU A 34 -16.21 6.15 -11.47
CA LEU A 34 -17.11 7.09 -12.13
C LEU A 34 -16.41 8.43 -12.36
N LEU A 35 -16.26 8.80 -13.62
CA LEU A 35 -15.83 10.11 -14.09
C LEU A 35 -16.96 10.73 -14.91
N ASP A 36 -17.01 12.06 -14.90
CA ASP A 36 -17.77 12.81 -15.91
C ASP A 36 -17.11 12.62 -17.30
N GLU A 37 -17.89 12.74 -18.38
CA GLU A 37 -17.36 12.59 -19.74
C GLU A 37 -16.34 13.68 -20.06
N THR A 38 -16.65 14.93 -19.67
CA THR A 38 -15.76 16.07 -19.85
C THR A 38 -14.79 16.20 -18.68
N PRO A 39 -13.47 16.34 -18.92
CA PRO A 39 -12.51 16.59 -17.86
C PRO A 39 -12.81 17.87 -17.07
N ASN A 40 -12.46 17.86 -15.79
CA ASN A 40 -12.55 19.03 -14.91
C ASN A 40 -11.15 19.43 -14.40
N PRO A 41 -10.44 20.32 -15.11
CA PRO A 41 -9.09 20.76 -14.74
C PRO A 41 -9.01 21.34 -13.32
N SER A 42 -10.07 22.00 -12.86
CA SER A 42 -10.11 22.59 -11.51
C SER A 42 -10.06 21.57 -10.37
N LEU A 43 -10.40 20.32 -10.66
CA LEU A 43 -10.29 19.18 -9.74
C LEU A 43 -9.03 18.36 -10.00
N ARG A 44 -8.69 18.13 -11.28
CA ARG A 44 -7.50 17.40 -11.71
C ARG A 44 -6.22 18.04 -11.18
N ASP A 45 -6.05 19.33 -11.41
CA ASP A 45 -4.78 20.06 -11.21
C ASP A 45 -4.66 20.70 -9.83
N ARG A 46 -5.72 20.58 -9.00
CA ARG A 46 -5.75 21.15 -7.65
C ARG A 46 -4.61 20.56 -6.80
N PRO A 47 -3.94 21.30 -5.90
CA PRO A 47 -2.97 20.69 -5.01
C PRO A 47 -3.57 19.57 -4.14
N TYR A 48 -2.81 18.51 -3.83
CA TYR A 48 -3.28 17.38 -2.99
C TYR A 48 -3.64 17.79 -1.56
N GLN A 49 -3.14 18.93 -1.10
CA GLN A 49 -3.43 19.48 0.23
C GLN A 49 -4.76 20.25 0.28
N GLN A 50 -5.48 20.36 -0.83
CA GLN A 50 -6.74 21.07 -0.93
C GLN A 50 -7.90 20.10 -1.21
N LYS A 51 -9.05 20.38 -0.58
CA LYS A 51 -10.29 19.62 -0.81
C LYS A 51 -10.82 19.84 -2.24
N PRO A 52 -11.45 18.83 -2.88
CA PRO A 52 -11.52 17.45 -2.44
C PRO A 52 -10.18 16.72 -2.59
N TYR A 53 -9.75 16.03 -1.52
CA TYR A 53 -8.43 15.40 -1.45
C TYR A 53 -8.28 14.21 -2.40
N TRP A 54 -9.30 13.33 -2.46
CA TRP A 54 -9.25 12.01 -3.11
C TRP A 54 -10.13 11.91 -4.37
N HIS A 55 -10.33 13.03 -5.07
CA HIS A 55 -11.23 13.06 -6.21
C HIS A 55 -10.68 12.26 -7.39
N ILE A 56 -11.51 11.39 -7.98
CA ILE A 56 -11.10 10.46 -9.04
C ILE A 56 -10.68 11.16 -10.34
N GLU A 57 -11.12 12.40 -10.57
CA GLU A 57 -10.63 13.25 -11.67
C GLU A 57 -9.09 13.38 -11.71
N ARG A 58 -8.42 13.26 -10.55
CA ARG A 58 -6.96 13.26 -10.44
C ARG A 58 -6.30 12.00 -10.99
N ALA A 59 -7.08 10.94 -11.20
CA ALA A 59 -6.67 9.65 -11.74
C ALA A 59 -7.03 9.49 -13.23
N ARG A 60 -7.67 10.50 -13.84
CA ARG A 60 -8.05 10.46 -15.26
C ARG A 60 -6.80 10.36 -16.13
N GLU A 61 -6.85 9.46 -17.11
CA GLU A 61 -5.84 9.36 -18.16
C GLU A 61 -6.12 10.37 -19.28
N GLY A 62 -5.27 11.40 -19.39
CA GLY A 62 -5.43 12.45 -20.40
C GLY A 62 -6.82 13.09 -20.37
N ASP A 63 -7.47 13.11 -21.54
CA ASP A 63 -8.85 13.58 -21.72
C ASP A 63 -9.86 12.42 -21.86
N THR A 64 -9.43 11.18 -21.63
CA THR A 64 -10.28 9.99 -21.71
C THR A 64 -11.18 9.88 -20.47
N ARG A 65 -12.12 8.93 -20.49
CA ARG A 65 -12.87 8.51 -19.29
C ARG A 65 -12.24 7.30 -18.61
N GLU A 66 -10.94 7.08 -18.79
CA GLU A 66 -10.24 5.92 -18.23
C GLU A 66 -9.45 6.29 -16.98
N VAL A 67 -9.33 5.32 -16.06
CA VAL A 67 -8.49 5.43 -14.87
C VAL A 67 -7.63 4.16 -14.69
N PRO A 68 -6.39 4.28 -14.18
CA PRO A 68 -5.56 3.12 -13.93
C PRO A 68 -5.97 2.43 -12.63
N VAL A 69 -6.21 1.13 -12.71
CA VAL A 69 -6.31 0.23 -11.56
C VAL A 69 -4.98 -0.48 -11.41
N GLU A 70 -4.27 -0.19 -10.32
CA GLU A 70 -2.94 -0.73 -10.04
C GLU A 70 -3.01 -1.84 -8.99
N LEU A 71 -2.28 -2.93 -9.24
CA LEU A 71 -1.91 -3.91 -8.22
C LEU A 71 -0.62 -3.46 -7.54
N ILE A 72 -0.70 -3.29 -6.22
CA ILE A 72 0.39 -2.88 -5.36
C ILE A 72 0.94 -4.10 -4.63
N MET A 73 2.26 -4.28 -4.66
CA MET A 73 2.98 -5.26 -3.86
C MET A 73 3.99 -4.52 -3.00
N ASN A 74 3.89 -4.65 -1.68
CA ASN A 74 4.81 -4.01 -0.73
C ASN A 74 4.98 -2.49 -0.93
N GLY A 75 3.92 -1.79 -1.33
CA GLY A 75 3.90 -0.34 -1.51
C GLY A 75 4.29 0.15 -2.90
N VAL A 76 4.64 -0.77 -3.81
CA VAL A 76 5.05 -0.46 -5.19
C VAL A 76 4.01 -1.00 -6.18
N PRO A 77 3.56 -0.23 -7.19
CA PRO A 77 2.75 -0.75 -8.28
C PRO A 77 3.57 -1.75 -9.11
N VAL A 78 3.07 -2.97 -9.23
CA VAL A 78 3.72 -4.06 -9.97
C VAL A 78 2.98 -4.47 -11.25
N ALA A 79 1.73 -4.06 -11.40
CA ALA A 79 0.93 -4.21 -12.61
C ALA A 79 -0.21 -3.20 -12.62
N HIS A 80 -0.77 -2.90 -13.79
CA HIS A 80 -1.97 -2.08 -13.92
C HIS A 80 -2.89 -2.54 -15.06
N GLN A 81 -4.16 -2.14 -15.00
CA GLN A 81 -5.10 -2.20 -16.12
C GLN A 81 -5.93 -0.92 -16.14
N MET A 82 -6.16 -0.38 -17.33
CA MET A 82 -7.09 0.74 -17.51
C MET A 82 -8.52 0.23 -17.45
N ILE A 83 -9.39 0.98 -16.77
CA ILE A 83 -10.83 0.76 -16.81
C ILE A 83 -11.53 2.05 -17.22
N GLU A 84 -12.61 1.91 -18.00
CA GLU A 84 -13.54 2.99 -18.25
C GLU A 84 -14.33 3.29 -16.96
N ALA A 85 -14.29 4.55 -16.53
CA ALA A 85 -14.94 5.05 -15.33
C ALA A 85 -16.38 5.49 -15.61
N ASP A 86 -17.21 4.56 -16.09
CA ASP A 86 -18.62 4.75 -16.45
C ASP A 86 -19.62 4.32 -15.36
N GLY A 87 -19.12 3.99 -14.16
CA GLY A 87 -19.90 3.52 -13.03
C GLY A 87 -20.22 2.02 -13.07
N LYS A 88 -19.87 1.30 -14.15
CA LYS A 88 -20.09 -0.15 -14.24
C LYS A 88 -19.01 -0.91 -13.48
N VAL A 89 -19.40 -2.06 -12.91
CA VAL A 89 -18.45 -3.00 -12.30
C VAL A 89 -17.73 -3.77 -13.40
N ARG A 90 -16.40 -3.77 -13.34
CA ARG A 90 -15.50 -4.48 -14.26
C ARG A 90 -14.56 -5.36 -13.45
N GLU A 91 -14.20 -6.51 -14.00
CA GLU A 91 -13.19 -7.39 -13.42
C GLU A 91 -11.81 -7.05 -14.00
N VAL A 92 -10.81 -6.95 -13.12
CA VAL A 92 -9.39 -6.87 -13.49
C VAL A 92 -8.65 -8.08 -12.92
N THR A 93 -7.62 -8.53 -13.64
CA THR A 93 -6.85 -9.74 -13.28
C THR A 93 -5.36 -9.51 -13.50
N PHE A 94 -4.55 -9.98 -12.56
CA PHE A 94 -3.10 -9.88 -12.62
C PHE A 94 -2.49 -11.21 -12.21
N ASP A 95 -1.48 -11.67 -12.95
CA ASP A 95 -0.64 -12.79 -12.55
C ASP A 95 0.71 -12.23 -12.09
N VAL A 96 1.07 -12.39 -10.81
CA VAL A 96 2.27 -11.77 -10.21
C VAL A 96 3.16 -12.80 -9.52
N PRO A 97 4.48 -12.81 -9.81
CA PRO A 97 5.41 -13.69 -9.13
C PRO A 97 5.61 -13.27 -7.67
N VAL A 98 5.46 -14.23 -6.74
CA VAL A 98 5.70 -14.04 -5.31
C VAL A 98 6.98 -14.78 -4.91
N ALA A 99 8.09 -14.06 -4.82
CA ALA A 99 9.39 -14.61 -4.44
C ALA A 99 9.64 -14.62 -2.92
N TYR A 100 8.80 -13.95 -2.14
CA TYR A 100 8.88 -13.84 -0.69
C TYR A 100 7.59 -13.29 -0.09
N SER A 101 7.40 -13.51 1.22
CA SER A 101 6.25 -13.00 1.97
C SER A 101 6.05 -11.51 1.75
N SER A 102 4.86 -11.15 1.30
CA SER A 102 4.52 -9.83 0.79
C SER A 102 3.08 -9.49 1.14
N TRP A 103 2.70 -8.23 0.98
CA TRP A 103 1.29 -7.83 1.00
C TRP A 103 0.88 -7.23 -0.33
N PHE A 104 -0.37 -7.45 -0.70
CA PHE A 104 -0.96 -6.97 -1.95
C PHE A 104 -2.16 -6.07 -1.67
N ALA A 105 -2.36 -5.04 -2.49
CA ALA A 105 -3.56 -4.22 -2.47
C ALA A 105 -3.89 -3.72 -3.88
N ILE A 106 -5.13 -3.32 -4.12
CA ILE A 106 -5.54 -2.64 -5.35
C ILE A 106 -5.71 -1.16 -5.06
N ARG A 107 -5.34 -0.28 -6.01
CA ARG A 107 -5.67 1.15 -5.92
C ARG A 107 -6.01 1.77 -7.28
N ILE A 108 -6.79 2.85 -7.22
CA ILE A 108 -6.84 3.89 -8.25
C ILE A 108 -6.21 5.12 -7.60
N LEU A 109 -4.97 5.47 -7.98
CA LEU A 109 -4.25 6.60 -7.40
C LEU A 109 -4.71 7.92 -8.06
N PRO A 110 -4.99 9.01 -7.31
CA PRO A 110 -4.99 9.18 -5.86
C PRO A 110 -6.40 9.19 -5.25
N SER A 111 -7.27 8.25 -5.63
CA SER A 111 -8.68 8.24 -5.22
C SER A 111 -9.03 7.18 -4.18
N SER A 112 -8.69 5.92 -4.43
CA SER A 112 -9.16 4.81 -3.60
C SER A 112 -8.18 3.64 -3.58
N HIS A 113 -8.25 2.83 -2.54
CA HIS A 113 -7.50 1.58 -2.42
C HIS A 113 -8.27 0.55 -1.58
N THR A 114 -7.84 -0.71 -1.65
CA THR A 114 -8.33 -1.77 -0.76
C THR A 114 -7.49 -1.85 0.51
N ASN A 115 -8.00 -2.56 1.52
CA ASN A 115 -7.13 -3.14 2.55
C ASN A 115 -6.22 -4.22 1.93
N PRO A 116 -5.09 -4.54 2.57
CA PRO A 116 -4.17 -5.52 2.03
C PRO A 116 -4.66 -6.96 2.19
N ILE A 117 -4.22 -7.82 1.29
CA ILE A 117 -4.12 -9.27 1.50
C ILE A 117 -2.65 -9.59 1.80
N PHE A 118 -2.40 -10.28 2.90
CA PHE A 118 -1.07 -10.73 3.31
C PHE A 118 -0.81 -12.11 2.71
N VAL A 119 0.30 -12.24 2.00
CA VAL A 119 0.74 -13.50 1.39
C VAL A 119 2.03 -13.92 2.07
N THR A 120 1.97 -14.97 2.89
CA THR A 120 3.14 -15.54 3.56
C THR A 120 3.67 -16.70 2.72
N VAL A 121 4.99 -16.82 2.64
CA VAL A 121 5.68 -17.88 1.89
C VAL A 121 6.59 -18.63 2.83
N ASP A 122 6.51 -19.96 2.85
CA ASP A 122 7.38 -20.83 3.68
C ASP A 122 7.33 -20.44 5.17
N ASP A 123 6.12 -20.10 5.64
CA ASP A 123 5.79 -19.55 6.98
C ASP A 123 6.70 -18.38 7.44
N LYS A 124 7.39 -17.71 6.52
CA LYS A 124 8.25 -16.56 6.83
C LYS A 124 7.42 -15.29 6.99
N PRO A 125 7.80 -14.38 7.90
CA PRO A 125 7.10 -13.12 8.06
C PRO A 125 7.38 -12.18 6.87
N ILE A 126 6.54 -11.16 6.70
CA ILE A 126 6.76 -10.11 5.72
C ILE A 126 7.93 -9.23 6.18
N ARG A 127 8.99 -9.20 5.37
CA ARG A 127 10.24 -8.45 5.58
C ARG A 127 10.66 -7.73 4.30
N ALA A 128 9.69 -7.03 3.72
CA ALA A 128 9.76 -6.58 2.34
C ALA A 128 10.51 -5.26 2.12
N SER A 129 10.61 -4.39 3.13
CA SER A 129 11.20 -3.06 2.97
C SER A 129 12.03 -2.64 4.19
N ARG A 130 13.34 -2.47 3.97
CA ARG A 130 14.26 -1.87 4.94
C ARG A 130 13.97 -0.39 5.07
N ARG A 131 13.69 0.31 3.95
CA ARG A 131 13.35 1.74 3.97
C ARG A 131 12.15 2.04 4.86
N SER A 132 11.10 1.22 4.80
CA SER A 132 9.94 1.36 5.69
C SER A 132 10.30 1.12 7.15
N ALA A 133 11.13 0.12 7.46
CA ALA A 133 11.58 -0.13 8.84
C ALA A 133 12.44 1.03 9.38
N GLU A 134 13.35 1.57 8.58
CA GLU A 134 14.16 2.76 8.91
C GLU A 134 13.26 3.98 9.16
N TRP A 135 12.26 4.19 8.30
CA TRP A 135 11.28 5.25 8.47
C TRP A 135 10.45 5.11 9.76
N CYS A 136 10.01 3.89 10.08
CA CYS A 136 9.30 3.62 11.32
C CYS A 136 10.19 3.87 12.54
N LEU A 137 11.47 3.48 12.51
CA LEU A 137 12.43 3.77 13.58
C LEU A 137 12.58 5.29 13.78
N ALA A 138 12.82 6.04 12.71
CA ALA A 138 12.89 7.50 12.77
C ALA A 138 11.58 8.13 13.28
N SER A 139 10.44 7.54 12.93
CA SER A 139 9.13 8.00 13.39
C SER A 139 8.95 7.80 14.89
N VAL A 140 9.45 6.71 15.48
CA VAL A 140 9.45 6.51 16.94
C VAL A 140 10.21 7.63 17.63
N ASP A 141 11.39 8.00 17.11
CA ASP A 141 12.19 9.10 17.67
C ASP A 141 11.48 10.45 17.53
N GLN A 142 10.81 10.69 16.40
CA GLN A 142 10.04 11.90 16.19
C GLN A 142 8.81 11.96 17.10
N CYS A 143 8.13 10.83 17.33
CA CYS A 143 7.03 10.72 18.28
C CYS A 143 7.50 11.06 19.69
N TRP A 144 8.63 10.50 20.13
CA TRP A 144 9.20 10.79 21.46
C TRP A 144 9.44 12.29 21.66
N LYS A 145 10.17 12.93 20.74
CA LYS A 145 10.46 14.38 20.79
C LYS A 145 9.21 15.25 20.91
N ASN A 146 8.12 14.83 20.28
CA ASN A 146 6.85 15.56 20.30
C ASN A 146 5.99 15.27 21.54
N LYS A 147 6.23 14.15 22.24
CA LYS A 147 5.37 13.63 23.30
C LYS A 147 5.98 13.70 24.69
N GLU A 148 7.31 13.61 24.85
CA GLU A 148 7.99 13.48 26.15
C GLU A 148 7.55 14.53 27.17
N ARG A 149 7.40 15.79 26.74
CA ARG A 149 6.99 16.91 27.60
C ARG A 149 5.55 16.83 28.13
N PHE A 150 4.74 15.95 27.56
CA PHE A 150 3.33 15.75 27.91
C PHE A 150 3.11 14.48 28.74
N ILE A 151 4.16 13.69 28.98
CA ILE A 151 4.08 12.46 29.77
C ILE A 151 4.16 12.83 31.25
N ALA A 152 3.25 12.28 32.07
CA ALA A 152 3.26 12.54 33.50
C ALA A 152 4.55 12.01 34.12
N LYS A 153 5.03 12.66 35.19
CA LYS A 153 6.30 12.29 35.83
C LYS A 153 6.29 10.84 36.31
N GLU A 154 5.13 10.39 36.80
CA GLU A 154 4.88 9.06 37.32
C GLU A 154 4.87 7.99 36.22
N GLU A 155 4.62 8.37 34.95
CA GLU A 155 4.56 7.47 33.79
C GLU A 155 5.86 7.46 32.97
N MET A 156 6.84 8.30 33.33
CA MET A 156 8.03 8.55 32.51
C MET A 156 8.90 7.30 32.34
N GLU A 157 9.05 6.48 33.38
CA GLU A 157 9.86 5.26 33.32
C GLU A 157 9.23 4.19 32.40
N ASP A 158 7.91 4.01 32.51
CA ASP A 158 7.15 3.12 31.64
C ASP A 158 7.22 3.60 30.18
N ALA A 159 7.11 4.91 29.95
CA ALA A 159 7.23 5.47 28.61
C ALA A 159 8.63 5.25 28.03
N LEU A 160 9.70 5.51 28.78
CA LEU A 160 11.07 5.25 28.34
C LEU A 160 11.24 3.78 27.92
N THR A 161 10.73 2.87 28.74
CA THR A 161 10.77 1.42 28.47
C THR A 161 10.01 1.06 27.20
N ALA A 162 8.78 1.58 27.03
CA ALA A 162 7.96 1.31 25.87
C ALA A 162 8.58 1.84 24.57
N TYR A 163 9.13 3.07 24.60
CA TYR A 163 9.79 3.66 23.43
C TYR A 163 11.09 2.93 23.09
N GLU A 164 11.89 2.50 24.07
CA GLU A 164 13.09 1.72 23.79
C GLU A 164 12.76 0.33 23.22
N HIS A 165 11.74 -0.35 23.74
CA HIS A 165 11.24 -1.58 23.15
C HIS A 165 10.82 -1.39 21.68
N ALA A 166 10.12 -0.29 21.36
CA ALA A 166 9.77 0.04 19.98
C ALA A 166 11.01 0.27 19.10
N ARG A 167 12.02 1.01 19.59
CA ARG A 167 13.29 1.21 18.88
C ARG A 167 14.01 -0.10 18.61
N GLN A 168 14.13 -0.96 19.61
CA GLN A 168 14.77 -2.28 19.47
C GLN A 168 14.04 -3.15 18.44
N THR A 169 12.70 -3.14 18.47
CA THR A 169 11.88 -3.84 17.48
C THR A 169 12.19 -3.37 16.06
N TYR A 170 12.19 -2.05 15.81
CA TYR A 170 12.47 -1.55 14.47
C TYR A 170 13.93 -1.69 14.04
N ARG A 171 14.90 -1.59 14.96
CA ARG A 171 16.32 -1.90 14.66
C ARG A 171 16.47 -3.34 14.17
N LYS A 172 15.85 -4.31 14.86
CA LYS A 172 15.81 -5.71 14.43
C LYS A 172 15.16 -5.86 13.04
N LEU A 173 14.04 -5.17 12.79
CA LEU A 173 13.37 -5.20 11.48
C LEU A 173 14.24 -4.60 10.37
N VAL A 174 15.02 -3.55 10.62
CA VAL A 174 15.95 -2.96 9.63
C VAL A 174 16.99 -4.00 9.17
N GLU A 175 17.48 -4.82 10.09
CA GLU A 175 18.43 -5.90 9.81
C GLU A 175 17.79 -7.05 9.03
N GLU A 176 16.59 -7.48 9.44
CA GLU A 176 15.85 -8.60 8.83
C GLU A 176 15.25 -8.27 7.47
N CYS A 177 14.86 -7.01 7.24
CA CYS A 177 14.21 -6.59 6.01
C CYS A 177 15.14 -6.63 4.81
N ARG A 178 14.56 -7.04 3.68
CA ARG A 178 15.18 -6.91 2.37
C ARG A 178 15.56 -5.46 2.09
N ASP A 179 16.73 -5.28 1.48
CA ASP A 179 17.20 -3.97 1.05
C ASP A 179 16.50 -3.55 -0.25
N ASP A 180 15.50 -2.69 -0.12
CA ASP A 180 14.67 -2.17 -1.20
C ASP A 180 15.11 -0.78 -1.69
N ARG A 181 16.24 -0.25 -1.17
CA ARG A 181 16.70 1.11 -1.47
C ARG A 181 17.21 1.27 -2.91
N ASN A 182 17.59 0.17 -3.57
CA ASN A 182 18.07 0.17 -4.95
C ASN A 182 16.95 0.03 -6.00
N HIS A 183 15.68 -0.13 -5.60
CA HIS A 183 14.54 -0.35 -6.53
C HIS A 183 13.99 0.94 -7.17
N GLU A 184 14.60 2.11 -6.94
CA GLU A 184 14.11 3.41 -7.45
C GLU A 184 14.04 3.53 -8.98
N VAL A 185 14.67 2.62 -9.73
CA VAL A 185 14.71 2.67 -11.20
C VAL A 185 13.38 2.28 -11.85
N ALA A 186 12.54 1.44 -11.22
CA ALA A 186 11.32 0.92 -11.85
C ALA A 186 10.09 1.85 -11.76
N LEU A 187 10.04 2.76 -10.79
CA LEU A 187 8.88 3.63 -10.55
C LEU A 187 8.75 4.80 -11.54
N ARG A 188 9.82 5.13 -12.29
CA ARG A 188 9.78 6.18 -13.32
C ARG A 188 9.25 5.69 -14.67
N SER A 189 9.09 4.38 -14.85
CA SER A 189 8.73 3.76 -16.12
C SER A 189 7.24 3.43 -16.26
N ILE A 190 6.44 3.67 -15.20
CA ILE A 190 4.99 3.35 -15.13
C ILE A 190 4.18 4.66 -14.95
N ARG A 191 4.75 5.81 -15.30
CA ARG A 191 4.05 7.09 -15.39
C ARG A 191 3.89 7.49 -16.85
#